data_AF-A0A7Y2JPL2-F1
#
_entry.id   AF-A0A7Y2JPL2-F1
#
_cell.length_a   1.000
_cell.length_b   1.000
_cell.length_c   1.000
_cell.angle_alpha   90.00
_cell.angle_beta   90.00
_cell.angle_gamma   90.00
#
_symmetry.space_group_name_H-M   'P 1'
#
loop_
_entity.id
_entity.type
_entity.pdbx_description
1 polymer ?
#
loop_
_entity_poly.entity_id
_entity_poly.type
_entity_poly.pdbx_seq_one_letter_code
_entity_poly.pdbx_strand_id
1 'polypeptide(L)'
;NYMAGSKQTVQHAVDQIETVGDPMEFLTKLPHDMHQRDLRGGVKVKKQGLISKLPKPTKLALEMALHEEQERRALAGELLDLEMAWRAAEEVAQIADDLLVPKEIEEHIERLRTPGSETEA
;
A
#
# COMPACT_ATOMS: atom_id res chain seq x y z
N ASN A 1 14.32 13.14 3.63
CA ASN A 1 13.52 13.60 2.48
C ASN A 1 13.36 15.11 2.48
N TYR A 2 14.26 15.83 1.79
CA TYR A 2 14.28 17.31 1.74
C TYR A 2 13.12 17.91 0.89
N MET A 3 12.36 17.06 0.20
CA MET A 3 11.22 17.42 -0.66
C MET A 3 9.85 17.09 -0.05
N ALA A 4 9.77 16.71 1.24
CA ALA A 4 8.50 16.62 1.96
C ALA A 4 7.87 18.03 2.02
N GLY A 5 7.18 18.40 0.94
CA GLY A 5 6.60 19.71 0.75
C GLY A 5 5.46 19.96 1.73
N SER A 6 4.89 21.15 1.66
CA SER A 6 3.63 21.41 2.37
C SER A 6 2.58 20.37 1.97
N LYS A 7 1.61 20.08 2.86
CA LYS A 7 0.47 19.18 2.57
C LYS A 7 -0.17 19.48 1.20
N GLN A 8 -0.27 20.75 0.84
CA GLN A 8 -0.75 21.19 -0.48
C GLN A 8 0.15 20.71 -1.64
N THR A 9 1.47 20.78 -1.50
CA THR A 9 2.41 20.32 -2.53
C THR A 9 2.28 18.81 -2.77
N VAL A 10 2.13 18.04 -1.70
CA VAL A 10 1.89 16.59 -1.76
C VAL A 10 0.57 16.32 -2.47
N GLN A 11 -0.52 17.00 -2.05
CA GLN A 11 -1.82 16.83 -2.68
C GLN A 11 -1.76 17.12 -4.19
N HIS A 12 -1.14 18.24 -4.58
CA HIS A 12 -1.00 18.57 -6.00
C HIS A 12 -0.15 17.57 -6.79
N ALA A 13 0.84 16.93 -6.17
CA ALA A 13 1.64 15.90 -6.80
C ALA A 13 0.81 14.63 -7.02
N VAL A 14 0.04 14.22 -6.01
CA VAL A 14 -0.91 13.10 -6.10
C VAL A 14 -1.96 13.37 -7.17
N ASP A 15 -2.61 14.54 -7.15
CA ASP A 15 -3.63 14.92 -8.14
C ASP A 15 -3.08 14.82 -9.58
N GLN A 16 -1.80 15.17 -9.80
CA GLN A 16 -1.16 15.08 -11.12
C GLN A 16 -0.99 13.63 -11.59
N ILE A 17 -0.65 12.72 -10.68
CA ILE A 17 -0.53 11.29 -10.97
C ILE A 17 -1.92 10.70 -11.20
N GLU A 18 -2.87 10.98 -10.32
CA GLU A 18 -4.24 10.46 -10.38
C GLU A 18 -5.00 10.91 -11.63
N THR A 19 -4.79 12.15 -12.09
CA THR A 19 -5.38 12.65 -13.35
C THR A 19 -4.98 11.79 -14.54
N VAL A 20 -3.76 11.23 -14.50
CA VAL A 20 -3.23 10.35 -15.54
C VAL A 20 -3.65 8.89 -15.30
N GLY A 21 -3.98 8.53 -14.07
CA GLY A 21 -4.53 7.23 -13.66
C GLY A 21 -3.48 6.25 -13.12
N ASP A 22 -2.22 6.40 -13.53
CA ASP A 22 -1.14 5.51 -13.11
C ASP A 22 0.23 6.25 -13.10
N PRO A 23 1.11 5.97 -12.11
CA PRO A 23 2.43 6.60 -12.04
C PRO A 23 3.35 6.33 -13.24
N MET A 24 3.31 5.13 -13.84
CA MET A 24 4.10 4.83 -15.04
C MET A 24 3.55 5.58 -16.25
N GLU A 25 2.23 5.66 -16.39
CA GLU A 25 1.63 6.51 -17.43
C GLU A 25 2.04 7.99 -17.26
N PHE A 26 2.11 8.49 -16.03
CA PHE A 26 2.59 9.83 -15.75
C PHE A 26 4.03 10.03 -16.24
N LEU A 27 4.94 9.08 -16.00
CA LEU A 27 6.33 9.13 -16.50
C LEU A 27 6.41 9.19 -18.03
N THR A 28 5.51 8.51 -18.74
CA THR A 28 5.50 8.52 -20.21
C THR A 28 4.99 9.83 -20.80
N LYS A 29 4.00 10.47 -20.15
CA LYS A 29 3.36 11.71 -20.64
C LYS A 29 4.16 12.96 -20.26
N LEU A 30 4.88 12.93 -19.14
CA LEU A 30 5.62 14.09 -18.63
C LEU A 30 6.62 14.71 -19.65
N PRO A 31 7.46 13.95 -20.38
CA PRO A 31 8.38 14.52 -21.37
C PRO A 31 7.66 15.23 -22.53
N HIS A 32 6.48 14.72 -22.93
CA HIS A 32 5.69 15.31 -24.00
C HIS A 32 5.17 16.69 -23.60
N ASP A 33 4.65 16.81 -22.38
CA ASP A 33 4.14 18.06 -21.82
C ASP A 33 5.25 19.10 -21.61
N MET A 34 6.45 18.65 -21.23
CA MET A 34 7.61 19.52 -21.08
C MET A 34 8.04 20.14 -22.41
N HIS A 35 8.08 19.35 -23.49
CA HIS A 35 8.39 19.86 -24.83
C HIS A 35 7.35 20.87 -25.33
N GLN A 36 6.07 20.67 -25.01
CA GLN A 36 5.00 21.58 -25.41
C GLN A 36 5.08 22.95 -24.69
N ARG A 37 5.54 22.98 -23.43
CA ARG A 37 5.78 24.22 -22.67
C ARG A 37 6.98 25.01 -23.19
N ASP A 38 8.08 24.34 -23.54
CA ASP A 38 9.28 25.00 -24.05
C ASP A 38 9.02 25.73 -25.38
N LEU A 39 8.13 25.19 -26.22
CA LEU A 39 7.71 25.80 -27.50
C LEU A 39 6.94 27.11 -27.31
N ARG A 40 6.22 27.29 -26.20
CA ARG A 40 5.47 28.53 -25.90
C ARG A 40 6.35 29.64 -25.30
N GLY A 41 7.55 29.31 -24.80
CA GLY A 41 8.39 30.23 -24.03
C GLY A 41 9.58 30.83 -24.78
N GLY A 42 9.88 30.41 -26.02
CA GLY A 42 10.97 30.98 -26.83
C GLY A 42 12.40 30.78 -26.29
N VAL A 43 12.57 30.06 -25.17
CA VAL A 43 13.88 29.81 -24.57
C VAL A 43 14.41 28.47 -25.05
N LYS A 44 15.53 28.46 -25.78
CA LYS A 44 16.31 27.24 -26.07
C LYS A 44 16.89 26.69 -24.76
N VAL A 45 16.10 25.89 -24.05
CA VAL A 45 16.58 25.19 -22.85
C VAL A 45 17.53 24.09 -23.30
N LYS A 46 18.82 24.21 -22.95
CA LYS A 46 19.76 23.10 -23.08
C LYS A 46 19.21 21.92 -22.27
N LYS A 47 19.24 20.70 -22.85
CA LYS A 47 18.66 19.48 -22.24
C LYS A 47 19.12 19.24 -20.79
N GLN A 48 20.31 19.72 -20.42
CA GLN A 48 20.80 19.72 -19.04
C GLN A 48 20.14 20.84 -18.21
N GLY A 49 18.98 20.56 -17.59
CA GLY A 49 18.31 21.48 -16.67
C GLY A 49 16.78 21.48 -16.71
N LEU A 50 16.16 20.60 -17.49
CA LEU A 50 14.71 20.48 -17.59
C LEU A 50 14.07 20.09 -16.25
N ILE A 51 14.66 19.13 -15.53
CA ILE A 51 14.12 18.65 -14.25
C ILE A 51 14.20 19.74 -13.17
N SER A 52 15.29 20.51 -13.10
CA SER A 52 15.43 21.55 -12.06
C SER A 52 14.40 22.67 -12.21
N LYS A 53 13.99 22.96 -13.44
CA LYS A 53 12.97 23.97 -13.79
C LYS A 53 11.53 23.52 -13.58
N LEU A 54 11.28 22.24 -13.33
CA LEU A 54 9.93 21.75 -13.05
C LEU A 54 9.35 22.42 -11.79
N PRO A 55 8.04 22.71 -11.78
CA PRO A 55 7.34 23.11 -10.56
C PRO A 55 7.58 22.11 -9.43
N LYS A 56 7.62 22.59 -8.18
CA LYS A 56 7.84 21.72 -7.01
C LYS A 56 6.89 20.51 -6.94
N PRO A 57 5.55 20.66 -7.15
CA PRO A 57 4.65 19.51 -7.15
C PRO A 57 4.96 18.49 -8.25
N THR A 58 5.35 18.96 -9.44
CA THR A 58 5.68 18.07 -10.56
C THR A 58 6.99 17.33 -10.38
N LYS A 59 7.97 17.94 -9.70
CA LYS A 59 9.18 17.22 -9.27
C LYS A 59 8.85 16.13 -8.26
N LEU A 60 8.02 16.45 -7.27
CA LEU A 60 7.58 15.47 -6.28
C LEU A 60 6.78 14.33 -6.94
N ALA A 61 5.87 14.63 -7.87
CA ALA A 61 5.13 13.62 -8.62
C ALA A 61 6.07 12.70 -9.43
N LEU A 62 7.10 13.26 -10.06
CA LEU A 62 8.13 12.50 -10.76
C LEU A 62 8.92 11.59 -9.80
N GLU A 63 9.32 12.10 -8.64
CA GLU A 63 10.02 11.30 -7.61
C GLU A 63 9.14 10.15 -7.10
N MET A 64 7.88 10.44 -6.76
CA MET A 64 6.90 9.43 -6.33
C MET A 64 6.70 8.35 -7.40
N ALA A 65 6.47 8.76 -8.65
CA ALA A 65 6.28 7.82 -9.74
C ALA A 65 7.51 6.94 -10.03
N LEU A 66 8.71 7.47 -9.82
CA LEU A 66 9.95 6.71 -10.01
C LEU A 66 10.16 5.64 -8.92
N HIS A 67 9.70 5.89 -7.69
CA HIS A 67 9.89 4.99 -6.55
C HIS A 67 8.73 4.04 -6.28
N GLU A 68 7.55 4.29 -6.85
CA GLU A 68 6.33 3.50 -6.62
C GLU A 68 6.54 1.97 -6.71
N GLU A 69 7.24 1.48 -7.74
CA GLU A 69 7.50 0.04 -7.89
C GLU A 69 8.35 -0.53 -6.75
N GLN A 70 9.36 0.23 -6.29
CA GLN A 70 10.23 -0.20 -5.20
C GLN A 70 9.49 -0.17 -3.87
N GLU A 71 8.70 0.88 -3.64
CA GLU A 71 7.85 1.02 -2.45
C GLU A 71 6.84 -0.12 -2.38
N ARG A 72 6.17 -0.45 -3.50
CA ARG A 72 5.22 -1.57 -3.55
C ARG A 72 5.86 -2.92 -3.21
N ARG A 73 7.08 -3.17 -3.70
CA ARG A 73 7.82 -4.41 -3.37
C ARG A 73 8.23 -4.45 -1.91
N ALA A 74 8.66 -3.32 -1.35
CA ALA A 74 8.99 -3.23 0.07
C ALA A 74 7.75 -3.53 0.94
N LEU A 75 6.61 -2.90 0.62
CA LEU A 75 5.33 -3.13 1.31
C LEU A 75 4.85 -4.59 1.17
N ALA A 76 4.99 -5.21 0.00
CA ALA A 76 4.64 -6.62 -0.19
C ALA A 76 5.53 -7.55 0.66
N GLY A 77 6.81 -7.21 0.85
CA GLY A 77 7.71 -7.92 1.76
C GLY A 77 7.28 -7.78 3.21
N GLU A 78 6.97 -6.57 3.67
CA GLU A 78 6.47 -6.33 5.03
C GLU A 78 5.14 -7.07 5.30
N LEU A 79 4.26 -7.14 4.30
CA LEU A 79 3.00 -7.87 4.42
C LEU A 79 3.21 -9.37 4.63
N LEU A 80 4.20 -9.97 3.95
CA LEU A 80 4.54 -11.38 4.11
C LEU A 80 4.99 -11.68 5.55
N ASP A 81 5.85 -10.83 6.11
CA ASP A 81 6.32 -10.98 7.49
C ASP A 81 5.17 -10.87 8.50
N LEU A 82 4.23 -9.93 8.26
CA LEU A 82 3.03 -9.78 9.09
C LEU A 82 2.11 -10.99 9.00
N GLU A 83 1.89 -11.56 7.81
CA GLU A 83 1.07 -12.76 7.63
C GLU A 83 1.66 -13.96 8.35
N MET A 84 2.99 -14.16 8.25
CA MET A 84 3.69 -15.22 8.97
C MET A 84 3.56 -15.07 10.48
N ALA A 85 3.74 -13.85 11.00
CA ALA A 85 3.59 -13.56 12.42
C ALA A 85 2.14 -13.80 12.90
N TRP A 86 1.15 -13.42 12.08
CA TRP A 86 -0.26 -13.65 12.39
C TRP A 86 -0.59 -15.14 12.45
N ARG A 87 -0.15 -15.94 11.47
CA ARG A 87 -0.36 -17.40 11.48
C ARG A 87 0.27 -18.06 12.71
N ALA A 88 1.49 -17.66 13.08
CA ALA A 88 2.14 -18.20 14.27
C ALA A 88 1.37 -17.84 15.55
N ALA A 89 0.82 -16.62 15.63
CA ALA A 89 -0.03 -16.22 16.76
C ALA A 89 -1.33 -17.04 16.82
N GLU A 90 -1.94 -17.34 15.68
CA GLU A 90 -3.15 -18.18 15.60
C GLU A 90 -2.89 -19.61 16.08
N GLU A 91 -1.74 -20.20 15.70
CA GLU A 91 -1.34 -21.53 16.19
C GLU A 91 -1.17 -21.55 17.71
N VAL A 92 -0.55 -20.51 18.29
CA VAL A 92 -0.41 -20.37 19.74
C VAL A 92 -1.77 -20.21 20.42
N ALA A 93 -2.68 -19.42 19.84
CA ALA A 93 -4.03 -19.24 20.36
C ALA A 93 -4.81 -20.57 20.41
N GLN A 94 -4.75 -21.35 19.33
CA GLN A 94 -5.37 -22.67 19.28
C GLN A 94 -4.81 -23.61 20.37
N ILE A 95 -3.49 -23.65 20.54
CA ILE A 95 -2.87 -24.45 21.62
C ILE A 95 -3.34 -23.96 23.00
N ALA A 96 -3.40 -22.64 23.22
CA ALA A 96 -3.83 -22.08 24.49
C ALA A 96 -5.30 -22.41 24.82
N ASP A 97 -6.17 -22.41 23.81
CA ASP A 97 -7.57 -22.82 23.93
C ASP A 97 -7.67 -24.30 24.32
N ASP A 98 -6.85 -25.18 23.72
CA ASP A 98 -6.86 -26.62 23.99
C ASP A 98 -6.24 -26.99 25.36
N LEU A 99 -5.34 -26.15 25.92
CA LEU A 99 -4.63 -26.45 27.17
C LEU A 99 -5.46 -26.23 28.44
N LEU A 100 -6.50 -25.40 28.38
CA LEU A 100 -7.18 -24.89 29.57
C LEU A 100 -8.58 -25.48 29.79
N VAL A 101 -9.01 -26.43 28.96
CA VAL A 101 -10.31 -27.09 29.12
C VAL A 101 -10.15 -28.41 29.87
N PRO A 102 -10.68 -28.56 31.10
CA PRO A 102 -10.74 -29.84 31.79
C PRO A 102 -11.64 -30.83 31.04
N LYS A 103 -11.31 -32.12 31.06
CA LYS A 103 -12.09 -33.20 30.42
C LYS A 103 -13.56 -33.18 30.80
N GLU A 104 -13.88 -32.86 32.05
CA GLU A 104 -15.26 -32.80 32.54
C GLU A 104 -16.10 -31.73 31.79
N ILE A 105 -15.44 -30.64 31.37
CA ILE A 105 -16.06 -29.57 30.58
C ILE A 105 -16.21 -29.99 29.11
N GLU A 106 -15.22 -30.67 28.53
CA GLU A 106 -15.33 -31.23 27.17
C GLU A 106 -16.52 -32.19 27.05
N GLU A 107 -16.63 -33.16 27.96
CA GLU A 107 -17.73 -34.13 28.00
C GLU A 107 -19.09 -33.44 28.21
N HIS A 108 -19.13 -32.34 28.97
CA HIS A 108 -20.34 -31.56 29.16
C HIS A 108 -20.74 -30.80 27.88
N ILE A 109 -19.78 -30.24 27.15
CA ILE A 109 -20.03 -29.56 25.87
C ILE A 109 -20.52 -30.55 24.80
N GLU A 110 -19.94 -31.76 24.71
CA GLU A 110 -20.40 -32.79 23.76
C GLU A 110 -21.83 -33.24 24.01
N ARG A 111 -22.21 -33.44 25.28
CA ARG A 111 -23.60 -33.76 25.67
C ARG A 111 -24.58 -32.69 25.24
N LEU A 112 -24.23 -31.41 25.36
CA LEU A 112 -25.09 -30.28 24.98
C LEU A 112 -25.16 -30.09 23.45
N ARG A 113 -24.09 -30.45 22.72
CA ARG A 113 -24.02 -30.34 21.25
C ARG A 113 -24.85 -31.41 20.54
N THR A 114 -25.21 -32.50 21.23
CA THR A 114 -26.11 -33.54 20.74
C THR A 114 -27.54 -33.21 21.18
N PRO A 115 -28.42 -32.63 20.34
CA PRO A 115 -29.78 -32.35 20.77
C PRO A 115 -30.54 -33.67 20.93
N GLY A 116 -30.84 -34.02 22.19
CA GLY A 116 -31.90 -34.94 22.64
C GLY A 116 -32.29 -36.09 21.71
N SER A 117 -31.48 -37.15 21.64
CA SER A 117 -31.94 -38.47 21.18
C SER A 117 -32.67 -39.27 22.28
N GLU A 118 -33.01 -38.63 23.39
CA GLU A 118 -33.77 -39.24 24.50
C GLU A 118 -35.07 -38.47 24.72
N THR A 119 -36.01 -38.60 23.80
CA THR A 119 -37.43 -38.42 24.10
C THR A 119 -38.21 -39.31 23.14
N GLU A 120 -38.46 -40.55 23.57
CA GLU A 120 -39.68 -41.33 23.31
C GLU A 120 -39.45 -42.79 23.78
N ALA A 121 -39.98 -43.09 24.96
CA ALA A 121 -40.28 -44.44 25.45
C ALA A 121 -41.77 -44.47 25.84
#